data_AF-A0A026WKN6-F1
#
_entry.id   AF-A0A026WKN6-F1
#
_cell.length_a   1.000
_cell.length_b   1.000
_cell.length_c   1.000
_cell.angle_alpha   90.00
_cell.angle_beta   90.00
_cell.angle_gamma   90.00
#
_symmetry.space_group_name_H-M   'P 1'
#
loop_
_entity.id
_entity.type
_entity.pdbx_description
1 polymer ?
#
loop_
_entity_poly.entity_id
_entity_poly.type
_entity_poly.pdbx_seq_one_letter_code
_entity_poly.pdbx_strand_id
1 'polypeptide(L)'
;MRQSSYIDEVLKRFNMEECNPVSTPMDLGSKLDREEQSYEEKDLPYRELVGCLTYIATATRPDIAFVASYLGQFNSCYREVHWKAAKRVLRYLKGTRDIGLVFRTDSEPLRRYMDSD
;
A
#
# COMPACT_ATOMS: atom_id res chain seq x y z
N MET A 1 -10.56 14.56 -2.86
CA MET A 1 -10.69 13.25 -2.17
C MET A 1 -9.82 13.28 -0.92
N ARG A 2 -10.31 12.78 0.22
CA ARG A 2 -9.47 12.61 1.42
C ARG A 2 -8.87 11.22 1.37
N GLN A 3 -7.55 11.13 1.51
CA GLN A 3 -6.79 9.87 1.52
C GLN A 3 -7.38 8.82 2.47
N SER A 4 -7.82 9.25 3.65
CA SER A 4 -8.39 8.38 4.68
C SER A 4 -9.62 7.61 4.19
N SER A 5 -10.51 8.26 3.43
CA SER A 5 -11.71 7.60 2.88
C SER A 5 -11.38 6.47 1.92
N TYR A 6 -10.36 6.64 1.06
CA TYR A 6 -9.92 5.58 0.16
C TYR A 6 -9.25 4.44 0.92
N ILE A 7 -8.45 4.75 1.94
CA ILE A 7 -7.85 3.73 2.83
C ILE A 7 -8.97 2.93 3.53
N ASP A 8 -10.01 3.58 4.05
CA ASP A 8 -11.15 2.92 4.70
C ASP A 8 -11.91 2.02 3.71
N GLU A 9 -12.15 2.47 2.48
CA GLU A 9 -12.76 1.65 1.41
C GLU A 9 -11.93 0.41 1.08
N VAL A 10 -10.61 0.56 0.96
CA VAL A 10 -9.69 -0.55 0.71
C VAL A 10 -9.71 -1.51 1.90
N LEU A 11 -9.67 -1.02 3.14
CA LEU A 11 -9.76 -1.84 4.34
C LEU A 11 -11.06 -2.67 4.35
N LYS A 12 -12.20 -2.06 3.99
CA LYS A 12 -13.49 -2.75 3.86
C LYS A 12 -13.47 -3.83 2.79
N ARG A 13 -12.96 -3.51 1.60
CA ARG A 13 -12.89 -4.43 0.46
C ARG A 13 -12.11 -5.71 0.77
N PHE A 14 -11.06 -5.61 1.58
CA PHE A 14 -10.23 -6.76 1.98
C PHE A 14 -10.58 -7.31 3.37
N ASN A 15 -11.71 -6.92 3.96
CA ASN A 15 -12.21 -7.36 5.27
C ASN A 15 -11.20 -7.13 6.41
N MET A 16 -10.57 -5.95 6.41
CA MET A 16 -9.52 -5.50 7.32
C MET A 16 -9.95 -4.29 8.18
N GLU A 17 -11.24 -3.90 8.16
CA GLU A 17 -11.79 -2.80 8.97
C GLU A 17 -11.47 -2.95 10.45
N GLU A 18 -11.58 -4.18 10.99
CA GLU A 18 -11.36 -4.49 12.41
C GLU A 18 -9.91 -4.92 12.73
N CYS A 19 -8.97 -4.78 11.79
CA CYS A 19 -7.61 -5.27 12.02
C CYS A 19 -6.84 -4.44 13.07
N ASN A 20 -5.94 -5.07 13.84
CA ASN A 20 -5.09 -4.35 14.78
C ASN A 20 -4.00 -3.57 14.03
N PRO A 21 -3.81 -2.26 14.28
CA PRO A 21 -2.79 -1.49 13.59
C PRO A 21 -1.37 -1.98 13.92
N VAL A 22 -0.42 -1.70 13.03
CA VAL A 22 1.01 -1.95 13.26
C VAL A 22 1.81 -0.68 13.01
N SER A 23 2.96 -0.54 13.65
CA SER A 23 3.84 0.62 13.50
C SER A 23 4.76 0.54 12.28
N THR A 24 4.97 -0.65 11.69
CA THR A 24 5.86 -0.82 10.53
C THR A 24 5.14 -1.46 9.34
N PRO A 25 5.35 -0.93 8.11
CA PRO A 25 4.72 -1.46 6.89
C PRO A 25 5.27 -2.83 6.49
N MET A 26 6.51 -3.14 6.86
CA MET A 26 7.19 -4.40 6.57
C MET A 26 7.90 -4.90 7.82
N ASP A 27 8.01 -6.22 7.94
CA ASP A 27 8.83 -6.86 8.97
C ASP A 27 10.27 -7.00 8.42
N LEU A 28 11.25 -6.43 9.11
CA LEU A 28 12.65 -6.40 8.67
C LEU A 28 13.28 -7.81 8.62
N GLY A 29 12.67 -8.81 9.28
CA GLY A 29 13.17 -10.18 9.37
C GLY A 29 12.61 -11.18 8.34
N SER A 30 11.53 -10.84 7.63
CA SER A 30 10.92 -11.77 6.67
C SER A 30 11.48 -11.54 5.27
N LYS A 31 12.54 -12.27 4.89
CA LYS A 31 12.91 -12.42 3.49
C LYS A 31 11.75 -13.10 2.77
N LEU A 32 11.11 -12.38 1.84
CA LEU A 32 10.16 -12.99 0.91
C LEU A 32 11.00 -13.75 -0.12
N ASP A 33 11.32 -15.00 0.20
CA ASP A 33 12.15 -15.83 -0.67
C ASP A 33 11.41 -16.15 -1.97
N ARG A 34 12.13 -15.95 -3.07
CA ARG A 34 11.70 -16.26 -4.43
C ARG A 34 12.09 -17.70 -4.76
N GLU A 35 11.75 -18.65 -3.91
CA GLU A 35 11.96 -20.05 -4.24
C GLU A 35 11.02 -20.45 -5.40
N GLU A 36 11.50 -21.32 -6.30
CA GLU A 36 10.84 -21.61 -7.58
C GLU A 36 9.65 -22.57 -7.46
N GLN A 37 9.32 -23.10 -6.28
CA GLN A 37 8.34 -24.18 -6.16
C GLN A 37 7.17 -23.86 -5.24
N SER A 38 5.97 -23.98 -5.81
CA SER A 38 4.61 -23.83 -5.26
C SER A 38 3.92 -22.49 -5.57
N TYR A 39 3.26 -22.50 -6.73
CA TYR A 39 2.02 -21.77 -6.99
C TYR A 39 0.94 -22.29 -6.04
N GLU A 40 0.19 -21.38 -5.41
CA GLU A 40 -1.24 -21.63 -5.20
C GLU A 40 -2.02 -20.35 -5.51
N GLU A 41 -2.63 -20.35 -6.70
CA GLU A 41 -3.87 -19.63 -7.00
C GLU A 41 -4.97 -20.14 -6.06
N LYS A 42 -4.90 -19.73 -4.79
CA LYS A 42 -6.13 -19.54 -4.02
C LYS A 42 -6.69 -18.19 -4.50
N ASP A 43 -8.00 -18.09 -4.72
CA ASP A 43 -8.82 -16.93 -5.17
C ASP A 43 -8.61 -15.61 -4.38
N LEU A 44 -7.37 -15.29 -4.02
CA LEU A 44 -6.99 -14.17 -3.23
C LEU A 44 -6.79 -13.00 -4.19
N PRO A 45 -7.46 -11.86 -3.97
CA PRO A 45 -7.31 -10.66 -4.78
C PRO A 45 -5.97 -9.95 -4.51
N TYR A 46 -4.84 -10.66 -4.61
CA TYR A 46 -3.50 -10.15 -4.33
C TYR A 46 -3.11 -9.03 -5.29
N ARG A 47 -3.26 -9.25 -6.60
CA ARG A 47 -2.93 -8.24 -7.63
C ARG A 47 -3.74 -6.97 -7.45
N GLU A 48 -5.01 -7.13 -7.09
CA GLU A 48 -5.91 -6.02 -6.81
C GLU A 48 -5.45 -5.23 -5.58
N LEU A 49 -5.09 -5.92 -4.49
CA LEU A 49 -4.55 -5.28 -3.29
C LEU A 49 -3.25 -4.52 -3.59
N VAL A 50 -2.31 -5.13 -4.32
CA VAL A 50 -1.08 -4.47 -4.72
C VAL A 50 -1.35 -3.23 -5.59
N GLY A 51 -2.37 -3.29 -6.46
CA GLY A 51 -2.83 -2.13 -7.23
C GLY A 51 -3.32 -0.99 -6.34
N CYS A 52 -4.17 -1.29 -5.35
CA CYS A 52 -4.62 -0.31 -4.36
C CYS A 52 -3.45 0.29 -3.56
N LEU A 53 -2.50 -0.54 -3.10
CA LEU A 53 -1.31 -0.09 -2.38
C LEU A 53 -0.42 0.81 -3.24
N THR A 54 -0.24 0.46 -4.51
CA THR A 54 0.53 1.26 -5.46
C THR A 54 -0.12 2.62 -5.70
N TYR A 55 -1.45 2.67 -5.81
CA TYR A 55 -2.17 3.93 -5.92
C TYR A 55 -2.05 4.80 -4.66
N ILE A 56 -2.19 4.22 -3.47
CA ILE A 56 -2.00 4.94 -2.20
C ILE A 56 -0.57 5.50 -2.11
N ALA A 57 0.41 4.70 -2.52
CA ALA A 57 1.81 5.06 -2.51
C ALA A 57 2.14 6.25 -3.42
N THR A 58 1.62 6.24 -4.65
CA THR A 58 1.88 7.29 -5.63
C THR A 58 1.07 8.54 -5.37
N ALA A 59 -0.15 8.41 -4.83
CA ALA A 59 -1.03 9.54 -4.61
C ALA A 59 -0.67 10.31 -3.34
N THR A 60 -0.42 9.64 -2.21
CA THR A 60 -0.47 10.32 -0.89
C THR A 60 0.50 9.79 0.17
N ARG A 61 1.04 8.57 0.00
CA ARG A 61 1.87 7.88 0.99
C ARG A 61 3.17 7.33 0.39
N PRO A 62 4.13 8.19 0.05
CA PRO A 62 5.41 7.75 -0.51
C PRO A 62 6.21 6.84 0.46
N ASP A 63 5.92 6.90 1.77
CA ASP A 63 6.50 6.03 2.79
C ASP A 63 6.23 4.53 2.57
N ILE A 64 5.13 4.18 1.89
CA ILE A 64 4.84 2.79 1.52
C ILE A 64 5.25 2.45 0.07
N ALA A 65 5.83 3.38 -0.69
CA ALA A 65 6.17 3.13 -2.09
C ALA A 65 7.15 1.97 -2.25
N PHE A 66 8.17 1.90 -1.40
CA PHE A 66 9.12 0.80 -1.40
C PHE A 66 8.43 -0.55 -1.21
N VAL A 67 7.56 -0.66 -0.20
CA VAL A 67 6.88 -1.93 0.12
C VAL A 67 5.89 -2.33 -0.99
N ALA A 68 5.20 -1.36 -1.58
CA ALA A 68 4.26 -1.60 -2.68
C ALA A 68 5.00 -2.10 -3.94
N SER A 69 6.11 -1.44 -4.30
CA SER A 69 6.95 -1.88 -5.42
C SER A 69 7.58 -3.25 -5.17
N TYR A 70 8.02 -3.53 -3.94
CA TYR A 70 8.56 -4.84 -3.58
C TYR A 70 7.52 -5.95 -3.71
N LEU A 71 6.30 -5.76 -3.19
CA LEU A 71 5.19 -6.71 -3.32
C LEU A 71 4.76 -6.90 -4.78
N GLY A 72 4.86 -5.87 -5.62
CA GLY A 72 4.56 -5.93 -7.05
C GLY A 72 5.45 -6.91 -7.83
N GLN A 73 6.67 -7.18 -7.36
CA GLN A 73 7.59 -8.14 -8.00
C GLN A 73 7.09 -9.59 -7.93
N PHE A 74 6.10 -9.86 -7.07
CA PHE A 74 5.50 -11.18 -6.85
C PHE A 74 4.09 -11.29 -7.44
N ASN A 75 3.63 -10.35 -8.27
CA ASN A 75 2.27 -10.39 -8.86
C ASN A 75 1.99 -11.65 -9.70
N SER A 76 3.02 -12.27 -10.28
CA SER A 76 2.91 -13.52 -11.05
C SER A 76 3.10 -14.78 -10.21
N CYS A 77 3.71 -14.68 -9.02
CA CYS A 77 4.12 -15.82 -8.18
C CYS A 77 3.91 -15.54 -6.68
N TYR A 78 2.77 -14.96 -6.33
CA TYR A 78 2.46 -14.66 -4.93
C TYR A 78 2.14 -15.95 -4.16
N ARG A 79 2.33 -15.88 -2.84
CA ARG A 79 2.19 -16.98 -1.88
C ARG A 79 1.49 -16.45 -0.65
N GLU A 80 1.13 -17.31 0.28
CA GLU A 80 0.53 -16.90 1.55
C GLU A 80 1.40 -15.90 2.32
N VAL A 81 2.73 -16.03 2.25
CA VAL A 81 3.69 -15.08 2.85
C VAL A 81 3.57 -13.69 2.24
N HIS A 82 3.44 -13.60 0.91
CA HIS A 82 3.26 -12.35 0.18
C HIS A 82 1.90 -11.73 0.53
N TRP A 83 0.84 -12.54 0.63
CA TRP A 83 -0.48 -12.08 1.04
C TRP A 83 -0.52 -11.55 2.47
N LYS A 84 0.14 -12.24 3.41
CA LYS A 84 0.32 -11.78 4.80
C LYS A 84 1.09 -10.46 4.84
N ALA A 85 2.14 -10.32 4.03
CA ALA A 85 2.89 -9.07 3.93
C ALA A 85 2.02 -7.94 3.39
N ALA A 86 1.25 -8.15 2.32
CA ALA A 86 0.32 -7.14 1.79
C ALA A 86 -0.75 -6.72 2.81
N LYS A 87 -1.34 -7.67 3.56
CA LYS A 87 -2.26 -7.35 4.67
C LYS A 87 -1.58 -6.56 5.78
N ARG A 88 -0.30 -6.80 6.07
CA ARG A 88 0.44 -6.01 7.06
C ARG A 88 0.51 -4.53 6.67
N VAL A 89 0.70 -4.24 5.38
CA VAL A 89 0.67 -2.86 4.86
C VAL A 89 -0.69 -2.21 5.12
N LEU A 90 -1.80 -2.93 4.93
CA LEU A 90 -3.14 -2.44 5.28
C LEU A 90 -3.27 -2.13 6.79
N ARG A 91 -2.74 -2.99 7.66
CA ARG A 91 -2.72 -2.74 9.12
C ARG A 91 -1.94 -1.47 9.47
N TYR A 92 -0.82 -1.24 8.79
CA TYR A 92 -0.02 -0.03 8.96
C TYR A 92 -0.79 1.21 8.50
N LEU A 93 -1.42 1.14 7.32
CA LEU A 93 -2.26 2.21 6.78
C LEU A 93 -3.45 2.51 7.69
N LYS A 94 -4.09 1.51 8.31
CA LYS A 94 -5.15 1.73 9.30
C LYS A 94 -4.67 2.57 10.49
N GLY A 95 -3.52 2.22 11.06
CA GLY A 95 -2.93 2.94 12.20
C GLY A 95 -2.41 4.33 11.85
N THR A 96 -2.19 4.60 10.58
CA THR A 96 -1.62 5.84 10.08
C THR A 96 -2.54 6.57 9.10
N ARG A 97 -3.85 6.27 9.10
CA ARG A 97 -4.80 6.82 8.11
C ARG A 97 -4.91 8.35 8.16
N ASP A 98 -4.67 8.91 9.35
CA ASP A 98 -4.69 10.34 9.63
C ASP A 98 -3.32 11.01 9.36
N ILE A 99 -2.30 10.21 9.04
CA ILE A 99 -0.93 10.64 8.74
C ILE A 99 -0.74 10.50 7.23
N GLY A 100 -0.68 11.62 6.52
CA GLY A 100 -0.47 11.61 5.07
C GLY A 100 -0.58 12.98 4.42
N LEU A 101 -0.19 13.06 3.16
CA LEU A 101 -0.25 14.30 2.40
C LEU A 101 -1.72 14.59 2.03
N VAL A 102 -2.30 15.59 2.69
CA VAL A 102 -3.62 16.10 2.31
C VAL A 102 -3.44 17.04 1.12
N PHE A 103 -3.71 16.55 -0.08
CA PHE A 103 -3.90 17.44 -1.24
C PHE A 103 -5.17 18.25 -1.03
N ARG A 104 -5.02 19.44 -0.43
CA ARG A 104 -6.06 20.47 -0.45
C ARG A 104 -5.98 21.15 -1.80
N THR A 105 -7.03 21.05 -2.60
CA THR A 105 -7.28 22.02 -3.67
C THR A 105 -7.74 23.30 -3.00
N ASP A 106 -6.78 24.03 -2.43
CA ASP A 106 -6.98 25.44 -2.16
C ASP A 106 -7.04 26.13 -3.53
N SER A 107 -7.99 27.05 -3.69
CA SER A 107 -8.30 27.77 -4.94
C SER A 107 -7.21 28.78 -5.37
N GLU A 108 -5.96 28.52 -5.01
CA GLU A 108 -4.79 29.28 -5.40
C GLU A 108 -4.08 28.52 -6.54
N PRO A 109 -3.87 29.14 -7.72
CA PRO A 109 -3.19 28.48 -8.81
C PRO A 109 -1.75 28.12 -8.39
N LEU A 110 -1.39 26.86 -8.63
CA LEU A 110 -0.06 26.32 -8.34
C LEU A 110 1.02 27.14 -9.07
N ARG A 111 1.66 28.07 -8.36
CA ARG A 111 2.69 28.95 -8.93
C ARG A 111 4.03 28.22 -8.95
N ARG A 112 4.43 27.73 -10.12
CA ARG A 112 5.76 27.17 -10.36
C ARG A 112 6.71 28.30 -10.73
N TYR A 113 7.72 28.55 -9.90
CA TYR A 113 8.88 29.33 -10.30
C TYR A 113 9.93 28.35 -10.86
N MET A 114 10.30 28.52 -12.13
CA MET A 114 11.49 27.89 -12.70
C MET A 114 12.55 28.97 -12.76
N ASP A 115 13.59 28.84 -11.96
CA ASP A 115 14.80 29.65 -12.10
C ASP A 115 15.71 28.91 -13.08
N SER A 116 15.99 29.55 -14.21
CA SER A 116 16.99 29.10 -15.19
C SER A 116 18.15 30.08 -15.12
N ASP A 117 19.31 29.57 -14.73
CA ASP A 117 20.62 30.21 -14.95
C ASP A 117 21.03 30.07 -16.43
#